data_AF-A0A368EX54-F1
#
_entry.id   AF-A0A368EX54-F1
#
_cell.length_a   1.000
_cell.length_b   1.000
_cell.length_c   1.000
_cell.angle_alpha   90.00
_cell.angle_beta   90.00
_cell.angle_gamma   90.00
#
_symmetry.space_group_name_H-M   'P 1'
#
loop_
_entity.id
_entity.type
_entity.pdbx_description
1 polymer ?
#
loop_
_entity_poly.entity_id
_entity_poly.type
_entity_poly.pdbx_seq_one_letter_code
_entity_poly.pdbx_strand_id
1 'polypeptide(L)'
;MKPEACRPNRDYTGKQKKKALAMPKESVECTPLPKNKGDWMKKLTVEMRTLLMNLLNIEAKVMKGDTNMDASQLYPLRLNTIREIIDDPSKLK
;
A
#
# COMPACT_ATOMS: atom_id res chain seq x y z
N MET A 1 -45.03 -21.34 28.62
CA MET A 1 -43.77 -21.56 27.87
C MET A 1 -43.96 -20.98 26.47
N LYS A 2 -43.09 -20.07 25.99
CA LYS A 2 -43.24 -19.44 24.67
C LYS A 2 -42.60 -20.33 23.59
N PRO A 3 -43.38 -20.90 22.65
CA PRO A 3 -42.88 -21.90 21.70
C PRO A 3 -41.86 -21.33 20.70
N GLU A 4 -41.93 -20.03 20.42
CA GLU A 4 -41.06 -19.31 19.48
C GLU A 4 -39.60 -19.19 19.96
N ALA A 5 -39.37 -19.35 21.28
CA ALA A 5 -38.03 -19.33 21.86
C ALA A 5 -37.31 -20.69 21.74
N CYS A 6 -38.04 -21.76 21.39
CA CYS A 6 -37.47 -23.07 21.09
C CYS A 6 -37.04 -23.11 19.61
N ARG A 7 -35.73 -23.09 19.36
CA ARG A 7 -35.17 -23.16 18.00
C ARG A 7 -35.18 -24.60 17.50
N PRO A 8 -35.80 -24.89 16.33
CA PRO A 8 -35.84 -26.24 15.78
C PRO A 8 -34.46 -26.84 15.45
N ASN A 9 -33.51 -26.02 15.00
CA ASN A 9 -32.12 -26.43 14.73
C ASN A 9 -31.19 -25.85 15.81
N ARG A 10 -31.00 -26.61 16.88
CA ARG A 10 -30.27 -26.20 18.09
C ARG A 10 -28.79 -25.89 17.86
N ASP A 11 -28.20 -26.44 16.80
CA ASP A 11 -26.75 -26.37 16.54
C ASP A 11 -26.36 -25.26 15.55
N TYR A 12 -27.33 -24.52 15.00
CA TYR A 12 -27.03 -23.37 14.13
C TYR A 12 -26.76 -22.12 14.99
N THR A 13 -25.57 -22.01 15.57
CA THR A 13 -25.09 -20.78 16.22
C THR A 13 -24.63 -19.76 15.18
N GLY A 14 -25.50 -19.41 14.23
CA GLY A 14 -25.29 -18.29 13.32
C GLY A 14 -25.34 -16.97 14.10
N LYS A 15 -24.44 -16.02 13.78
CA LYS A 15 -24.31 -14.73 14.47
C LYS A 15 -25.64 -13.99 14.50
N GLN A 16 -26.33 -14.03 15.63
CA GLN A 16 -27.58 -13.30 15.80
C GLN A 16 -27.28 -11.81 15.86
N LYS A 17 -27.53 -11.11 14.75
CA LYS A 17 -27.57 -9.65 14.75
C LYS A 17 -28.76 -9.22 15.62
N LYS A 18 -28.48 -8.74 16.83
CA LYS A 18 -29.48 -8.04 17.64
C LYS A 18 -29.99 -6.85 16.83
N LYS A 19 -31.31 -6.73 16.64
CA LYS A 19 -31.90 -5.50 16.10
C LYS A 19 -31.73 -4.42 17.16
N ALA A 20 -30.79 -3.49 16.94
CA ALA A 20 -30.71 -2.28 17.73
C ALA A 20 -31.98 -1.44 17.46
N LEU A 21 -32.62 -0.96 18.53
CA LEU A 21 -33.74 -0.04 18.44
C LEU A 21 -33.28 1.23 17.71
N ALA A 22 -34.09 1.66 16.74
CA ALA A 22 -33.77 2.73 15.81
C ALA A 22 -33.66 4.10 16.52
N MET A 23 -32.56 4.81 16.25
CA MET A 23 -32.47 6.27 16.45
C MET A 23 -32.35 6.96 15.07
N PRO A 24 -32.76 8.26 14.97
CA PRO A 24 -33.00 8.92 13.69
C PRO A 24 -31.75 9.09 12.82
N LYS A 25 -31.99 9.08 11.50
CA LYS A 25 -31.01 9.14 10.42
C LYS A 25 -30.30 10.50 10.36
N GLU A 26 -28.98 10.49 10.52
CA GLU A 26 -28.11 11.35 9.72
C GLU A 26 -27.33 10.46 8.75
N SER A 27 -27.54 10.75 7.47
CA SER A 27 -26.87 10.10 6.35
C SER A 27 -25.39 10.44 6.37
N VAL A 28 -24.60 9.65 7.09
CA VAL A 28 -23.16 9.56 6.83
C VAL A 28 -23.01 8.53 5.73
N GLU A 29 -22.91 9.05 4.52
CA GLU A 29 -22.40 8.37 3.34
C GLU A 29 -21.21 7.50 3.76
N CYS A 30 -21.42 6.18 3.83
CA CYS A 30 -20.36 5.23 4.11
C CYS A 30 -19.58 5.04 2.81
N THR A 31 -18.95 6.11 2.34
CA THR A 31 -17.82 6.01 1.44
C THR A 31 -16.83 5.09 2.15
N PRO A 32 -16.36 3.99 1.55
CA PRO A 32 -15.25 3.25 2.12
C PRO A 32 -14.06 4.22 2.12
N LEU A 33 -13.83 4.86 3.27
CA LEU A 33 -12.63 5.62 3.56
C LEU A 33 -11.47 4.72 3.12
N PRO A 34 -10.52 5.20 2.30
CA PRO A 34 -9.44 4.37 1.81
C PRO A 34 -8.74 3.79 3.03
N LYS A 35 -8.96 2.50 3.30
CA LYS A 35 -8.31 1.79 4.40
C LYS A 35 -6.84 2.10 4.26
N ASN A 36 -6.32 2.76 5.30
CA ASN A 36 -4.96 3.24 5.43
C ASN A 36 -4.03 2.30 4.67
N LYS A 37 -3.45 2.75 3.54
CA LYS A 37 -2.63 1.90 2.65
C LYS A 37 -1.44 1.25 3.39
N GLY A 38 -1.15 1.68 4.62
CA GLY A 38 -0.13 1.11 5.50
C GLY A 38 -0.60 0.17 6.62
N ASP A 39 -1.91 -0.10 6.80
CA ASP A 39 -2.37 -0.95 7.92
C ASP A 39 -2.04 -2.44 7.73
N TRP A 40 -1.83 -2.88 6.49
CA TRP A 40 -1.39 -4.26 6.22
C TRP A 40 0.10 -4.47 6.55
N MET A 41 0.94 -3.46 6.39
CA MET A 41 2.38 -3.54 6.72
C MET A 41 2.60 -3.78 8.21
N LYS A 42 1.68 -3.31 9.08
CA LYS A 42 1.70 -3.59 10.52
C LYS A 42 1.46 -5.07 10.85
N LYS A 43 0.79 -5.83 9.97
CA LYS A 43 0.50 -7.26 10.16
C LYS A 43 1.67 -8.18 9.77
N LEU A 44 2.66 -7.66 9.06
CA LEU A 44 3.85 -8.43 8.69
C LEU A 44 4.72 -8.73 9.92
N THR A 45 5.57 -9.74 9.84
CA THR A 45 6.67 -9.90 10.81
C THR A 45 7.72 -8.80 10.59
N VAL A 46 8.63 -8.62 11.55
CA VAL A 46 9.73 -7.67 11.41
C VAL A 46 10.59 -8.02 10.19
N GLU A 47 10.94 -9.29 10.02
CA GLU A 47 11.73 -9.77 8.88
C GLU A 47 11.07 -9.48 7.54
N MET A 48 9.76 -9.72 7.43
CA MET A 48 9.00 -9.44 6.22
C MET A 48 8.92 -7.94 5.88
N ARG A 49 8.80 -7.06 6.89
CA ARG A 49 8.87 -5.60 6.67
C ARG A 49 10.24 -5.18 6.19
N THR A 50 11.30 -5.72 6.79
CA THR A 50 12.68 -5.42 6.40
C THR A 50 12.94 -5.85 4.95
N LEU A 51 12.50 -7.05 4.58
CA LEU A 51 12.60 -7.54 3.20
C LEU A 51 11.85 -6.63 2.22
N LEU A 52 10.61 -6.25 2.55
CA LEU A 52 9.81 -5.34 1.72
C LEU A 52 10.51 -3.99 1.51
N MET A 53 11.05 -3.39 2.57
CA MET A 53 11.77 -2.11 2.46
C MET A 53 13.04 -2.24 1.61
N ASN A 54 13.77 -3.34 1.74
CA ASN A 54 14.95 -3.59 0.91
C ASN A 54 14.57 -3.71 -0.57
N LEU A 55 13.48 -4.40 -0.90
CA LEU A 55 12.99 -4.53 -2.26
C LEU A 55 12.57 -3.17 -2.85
N LEU A 56 11.85 -2.36 -2.09
CA LEU A 56 11.45 -1.01 -2.51
C LEU A 56 12.66 -0.09 -2.72
N ASN A 57 13.68 -0.20 -1.86
CA ASN A 57 14.94 0.54 -2.03
C ASN A 57 15.71 0.10 -3.28
N ILE A 58 15.71 -1.19 -3.60
CA ILE A 58 16.29 -1.72 -4.84
C ILE A 58 15.51 -1.18 -6.03
N GLU A 59 14.18 -1.26 -6.02
CA GLU A 59 13.32 -0.75 -7.09
C GLU A 59 13.59 0.74 -7.33
N ALA A 60 13.66 1.54 -6.26
CA ALA A 60 13.96 2.97 -6.36
C ALA A 60 15.34 3.23 -6.99
N LYS A 61 16.37 2.49 -6.58
CA LYS A 61 17.73 2.62 -7.13
C LYS A 61 17.84 2.16 -8.59
N VAL A 62 17.12 1.10 -8.95
CA VAL A 62 17.18 0.49 -10.29
C VAL A 62 16.31 1.25 -11.30
N MET A 63 15.10 1.66 -10.92
CA MET A 63 14.16 2.31 -11.84
C MET A 63 14.43 3.80 -12.04
N LYS A 64 14.93 4.51 -11.01
CA LYS A 64 15.20 5.96 -11.12
C LYS A 64 16.68 6.31 -11.27
N GLY A 65 17.57 5.32 -11.20
CA GLY A 65 19.01 5.55 -11.21
C GLY A 65 19.51 6.26 -9.95
N ASP A 66 20.82 6.22 -9.74
CA ASP A 66 21.51 6.88 -8.63
C ASP A 66 21.65 8.41 -8.88
N THR A 67 20.59 9.04 -9.39
CA THR A 67 20.55 10.48 -9.67
C THR A 67 19.26 11.05 -9.14
N ASN A 68 19.36 11.95 -8.16
CA ASN A 68 18.24 12.75 -7.64
C ASN A 68 17.70 13.77 -8.66
N MET A 69 17.98 13.60 -9.96
CA MET A 69 17.69 14.56 -11.03
C MET A 69 16.70 13.96 -12.02
N ASP A 70 15.71 14.75 -12.42
CA ASP A 70 14.74 14.36 -13.43
C ASP A 70 15.43 14.14 -14.79
N ALA A 71 15.03 13.10 -15.54
CA ALA A 71 15.67 12.77 -16.82
C ALA A 71 15.59 13.92 -17.84
N SER A 72 14.54 14.73 -17.78
CA SER A 72 14.37 15.94 -18.60
C SER A 72 15.35 17.06 -18.27
N GLN A 73 15.97 17.04 -17.08
CA GLN A 73 17.03 17.96 -16.68
C GLN A 73 18.43 17.45 -17.07
N LEU A 74 18.57 16.14 -17.29
CA LEU A 74 19.85 15.51 -17.62
C LEU A 74 20.08 15.41 -19.13
N TYR A 75 19.01 15.24 -19.92
CA TYR A 75 19.08 15.10 -21.37
C TYR A 75 18.61 16.39 -22.10
N PRO A 76 19.18 16.70 -23.27
CA PRO A 76 20.25 15.98 -23.94
C PRO A 76 21.62 16.22 -23.26
N LEU A 77 22.43 15.16 -23.18
CA LEU A 77 23.78 15.27 -22.64
C LEU A 77 24.63 16.17 -23.55
N ARG A 78 25.51 16.97 -22.95
CA ARG A 78 26.48 17.81 -23.68
C ARG A 78 27.64 17.02 -24.32
N LEU A 79 27.58 15.70 -24.25
CA LEU A 79 28.60 14.78 -24.73
C LEU A 79 28.06 14.03 -25.94
N ASN A 80 28.87 13.97 -26.99
CA ASN A 80 28.44 13.42 -28.28
C ASN A 80 28.71 11.91 -28.38
N THR A 81 29.64 11.39 -27.56
CA THR A 81 30.04 9.99 -27.61
C THR A 81 30.20 9.38 -26.22
N ILE A 82 29.94 8.08 -26.13
CA ILE A 82 30.17 7.30 -24.90
C ILE A 82 31.66 7.25 -24.55
N ARG A 83 32.54 7.29 -25.55
CA ARG A 83 34.00 7.29 -25.39
C ARG A 83 34.46 8.44 -24.48
N GLU A 84 33.89 9.63 -24.63
CA GLU A 84 34.23 10.80 -23.82
C GLU A 84 33.90 10.63 -22.33
N ILE A 85 32.89 9.83 -22.00
CA ILE A 85 32.50 9.50 -20.61
C ILE A 85 33.43 8.44 -20.03
N ILE A 86 33.82 7.45 -20.85
CA ILE A 86 34.73 6.38 -20.43
C ILE A 86 36.13 6.95 -20.18
N ASP A 87 36.60 7.85 -21.04
CA ASP A 87 37.92 8.46 -20.92
C ASP A 87 37.95 9.52 -19.80
N ASP A 88 36.82 10.18 -19.48
CA ASP A 88 36.70 11.07 -18.32
C ASP A 88 35.28 11.02 -17.70
N PRO A 89 35.09 10.25 -16.61
CA PRO A 89 33.79 10.09 -15.96
C PRO A 89 33.32 11.36 -15.23
N SER A 90 34.19 12.35 -15.01
CA SER A 90 33.82 13.61 -14.36
C SER A 90 32.88 14.47 -15.20
N LYS A 91 32.76 14.18 -16.50
CA LYS A 91 31.92 14.91 -17.45
C LYS A 91 30.43 14.61 -17.33
N LEU A 92 30.03 13.59 -16.54
CA LEU A 92 28.63 13.22 -16.30
C LEU A 92 28.00 13.96 -15.10
N LYS A 93 28.64 15.02 -14.60
CA LYS A 93 28.17 15.82 -13.45
C LYS A 93 27.06 16.80 -13.82
#